data_AF-A0A9P1CNZ5-F1
#
_entry.id   AF-A0A9P1CNZ5-F1
#
_cell.length_a   1.000
_cell.length_b   1.000
_cell.length_c   1.000
_cell.angle_alpha   90.00
_cell.angle_beta   90.00
_cell.angle_gamma   90.00
#
_symmetry.space_group_name_H-M   'P 1'
#
loop_
_entity.id
_entity.type
_entity.pdbx_description
1 polymer ?
#
loop_
_entity_poly.entity_id
_entity_poly.type
_entity_poly.pdbx_seq_one_letter_code
_entity_poly.pdbx_strand_id
1 'polypeptide(L)'
;MSFLGFERLHASGCQEFAELSTHSLGGCTGRLFCVAYRLSLPVISGNVYQKFYTQFVHARCTVCKTSSSIPTLCLLCGTFLCCNSECCRREGDGGQIFGEVTQHAQVCGFGTCVFLQLSNSLVHIVADGFITCWGSLYLDGHGEEEYNLSRPLHISEVRLQQLMQLMREVSFDFESRLKWKKVIMV
;
A
#
# COMPACT_ATOMS: atom_id res chain seq x y z
N MET A 1 10.51 12.51 12.30
CA MET A 1 10.20 12.85 10.90
C MET A 1 11.43 13.48 10.28
N SER A 2 11.98 12.92 9.21
CA SER A 2 13.10 13.56 8.50
C SER A 2 12.57 14.66 7.60
N PHE A 3 13.12 15.87 7.75
CA PHE A 3 12.78 17.10 7.04
C PHE A 3 12.71 16.93 5.50
N LEU A 4 13.43 15.94 4.97
CA LEU A 4 13.54 15.59 3.55
C LEU A 4 12.26 15.03 2.91
N GLY A 5 11.36 14.42 3.68
CA GLY A 5 10.09 13.92 3.15
C GLY A 5 9.10 15.04 2.79
N PHE A 6 9.17 16.14 3.55
CA PHE A 6 8.29 17.30 3.42
C PHE A 6 8.62 18.17 2.21
N GLU A 7 9.91 18.41 1.93
CA GLU A 7 10.33 19.20 0.76
C GLU A 7 9.92 18.56 -0.58
N ARG A 8 9.83 17.23 -0.64
CA ARG A 8 9.41 16.49 -1.84
C ARG A 8 7.92 16.55 -2.13
N LEU A 9 7.09 16.62 -1.08
CA LEU A 9 5.63 16.80 -1.19
C LEU A 9 5.25 18.20 -1.67
N HIS A 10 5.96 19.23 -1.21
CA HIS A 10 5.75 20.59 -1.67
C HIS A 10 6.15 20.76 -3.14
N ALA A 11 7.17 20.03 -3.60
CA ALA A 11 7.63 20.03 -4.99
C ALA A 11 6.65 19.34 -5.97
N SER A 12 5.75 18.48 -5.50
CA SER A 12 4.79 17.75 -6.36
C SER A 12 3.46 18.47 -6.61
N GLY A 13 3.27 19.68 -6.06
CA GLY A 13 2.08 20.51 -6.31
C GLY A 13 0.77 19.98 -5.72
N CYS A 14 0.82 19.02 -4.78
CA CYS A 14 -0.37 18.55 -4.08
C CYS A 14 -0.84 19.63 -3.10
N GLN A 15 -1.99 20.28 -3.34
CA GLN A 15 -2.48 21.41 -2.54
C GLN A 15 -3.48 21.05 -1.41
N GLU A 16 -3.72 19.78 -1.09
CA GLU A 16 -4.66 19.39 -0.03
C GLU A 16 -3.95 18.70 1.14
N PHE A 17 -3.30 19.52 2.00
CA PHE A 17 -2.79 19.11 3.31
C PHE A 17 -3.63 19.76 4.41
N ALA A 18 -3.94 19.01 5.47
CA ALA A 18 -4.50 19.56 6.70
C ALA A 18 -3.52 19.34 7.86
N GLU A 19 -3.06 20.42 8.49
CA GLU A 19 -2.30 20.36 9.75
C GLU A 19 -3.26 19.90 10.86
N LEU A 20 -3.04 18.68 11.38
CA LEU A 20 -3.93 18.06 12.36
C LEU A 20 -3.62 18.50 13.79
N SER A 21 -2.34 18.64 14.12
CA SER A 21 -1.92 19.06 15.45
C SER A 21 -0.46 19.53 15.49
N THR A 22 -0.21 20.48 16.38
CA THR A 22 1.14 20.89 16.78
C THR A 22 1.40 20.33 18.17
N HIS A 23 2.39 19.46 18.31
CA HIS A 23 2.80 18.97 19.63
C HIS A 23 4.24 19.39 19.93
N SER A 24 4.42 20.02 21.08
CA SER A 24 5.70 20.34 21.68
C SER A 24 5.99 19.32 22.79
N LEU A 25 6.84 18.34 22.52
CA LEU A 25 7.39 17.45 23.54
C LEU A 25 8.89 17.68 23.63
N GLY A 26 9.37 18.20 24.76
CA GLY A 26 10.80 18.29 25.07
C GLY A 26 11.64 19.16 24.13
N GLY A 27 11.15 20.35 23.75
CA GLY A 27 11.93 21.33 22.97
C GLY A 27 11.93 21.13 21.44
N CYS A 28 11.34 20.03 20.94
CA CYS A 28 11.10 19.81 19.52
C CYS A 28 9.62 20.06 19.19
N THR A 29 9.34 21.04 18.33
CA THR A 29 8.01 21.28 17.76
C THR A 29 7.78 20.35 16.56
N GLY A 30 6.95 19.32 16.75
CA GLY A 30 6.49 18.46 15.66
C GLY A 30 5.12 18.90 15.14
N ARG A 31 4.96 18.98 13.82
CA ARG A 31 3.67 19.17 13.16
C ARG A 31 3.17 17.84 12.60
N LEU A 32 1.96 17.45 12.94
CA LEU A 32 1.28 16.28 12.41
C LEU A 32 0.44 16.72 11.20
N PHE A 33 0.65 16.10 10.04
CA PHE A 33 -0.11 16.41 8.82
C PHE A 33 -1.00 15.22 8.45
N CYS A 34 -2.27 15.47 8.14
CA CYS A 34 -3.10 14.54 7.39
C CYS A 34 -2.87 14.80 5.90
N VAL A 35 -2.45 13.78 5.17
CA VAL A 35 -2.58 13.79 3.71
C VAL A 35 -3.99 13.32 3.43
N ALA A 36 -4.86 14.23 2.97
CA ALA A 36 -6.15 13.85 2.43
C ALA A 36 -5.88 13.02 1.17
N TYR A 37 -5.81 11.70 1.30
CA TYR A 37 -5.72 10.82 0.16
C TYR A 37 -7.02 10.95 -0.62
N ARG A 38 -7.04 11.80 -1.66
CA ARG A 38 -7.84 11.50 -2.83
C ARG A 38 -7.24 10.23 -3.43
N LEU A 39 -7.65 9.06 -2.92
CA LEU A 39 -7.56 7.80 -3.65
C LEU A 39 -8.49 7.89 -4.86
N SER A 40 -8.19 8.75 -5.83
CA SER A 40 -8.46 8.36 -7.20
C SER A 40 -7.53 7.19 -7.42
N LEU A 41 -7.95 5.94 -7.14
CA LEU A 41 -7.16 4.71 -7.39
C LEU A 41 -6.88 4.64 -8.90
N PRO A 42 -5.86 5.34 -9.43
CA PRO A 42 -5.78 5.65 -10.85
C PRO A 42 -5.35 4.41 -11.64
N VAL A 43 -4.87 3.41 -10.91
CA VAL A 43 -4.27 2.20 -11.42
C VAL A 43 -5.33 1.17 -11.79
N ILE A 44 -6.50 1.18 -11.16
CA ILE A 44 -7.55 0.21 -11.46
C ILE A 44 -8.34 0.66 -12.68
N SER A 45 -7.76 0.47 -13.87
CA SER A 45 -8.35 0.88 -15.16
C SER A 45 -9.21 -0.21 -15.82
N GLY A 46 -9.60 -1.27 -15.10
CA GLY A 46 -10.30 -2.40 -15.71
C GLY A 46 -11.27 -3.12 -14.78
N ASN A 47 -12.48 -3.39 -15.30
CA ASN A 47 -13.54 -4.13 -14.62
C ASN A 47 -13.29 -5.64 -14.54
N VAL A 48 -12.26 -6.15 -15.24
CA VAL A 48 -11.91 -7.59 -15.27
C VAL A 48 -10.45 -7.76 -14.85
N TYR A 49 -10.21 -8.55 -13.82
CA TYR A 49 -8.89 -8.72 -13.23
C TYR A 49 -7.87 -9.28 -14.21
N GLN A 50 -8.24 -10.27 -15.03
CA GLN A 50 -7.31 -10.88 -15.99
C GLN A 50 -6.76 -9.87 -16.99
N LYS A 51 -7.60 -8.92 -17.46
CA LYS A 51 -7.15 -7.85 -18.36
C LYS A 51 -6.21 -6.88 -17.66
N PHE A 52 -6.47 -6.61 -16.38
CA PHE A 52 -5.58 -5.80 -15.56
C PHE A 52 -4.25 -6.53 -15.32
N TYR A 53 -4.28 -7.80 -14.93
CA TYR A 53 -3.09 -8.62 -14.68
C TYR A 53 -2.17 -8.70 -15.90
N THR A 54 -2.71 -8.89 -17.12
CA THR A 54 -1.89 -8.96 -18.33
C THR A 54 -1.15 -7.66 -18.65
N GLN A 55 -1.59 -6.50 -18.14
CA GLN A 55 -0.85 -5.24 -18.26
C GLN A 55 0.42 -5.23 -17.40
N PHE A 56 0.43 -5.99 -16.30
CA PHE A 56 1.51 -5.99 -15.31
C PHE A 56 2.31 -7.30 -15.25
N VAL A 57 1.92 -8.33 -16.01
CA VAL A 57 2.58 -9.66 -16.00
C VAL A 57 4.08 -9.60 -16.35
N HIS A 58 4.48 -8.61 -17.14
CA HIS A 58 5.88 -8.37 -17.53
C HIS A 58 6.54 -7.23 -16.76
N ALA A 59 5.84 -6.63 -15.79
CA ALA A 59 6.42 -5.60 -14.95
C ALA A 59 7.56 -6.18 -14.10
N ARG A 60 8.57 -5.36 -13.87
CA ARG A 60 9.74 -5.71 -13.08
C ARG A 60 9.81 -4.82 -11.87
N CYS A 61 10.36 -5.33 -10.78
CA CYS A 61 10.56 -4.54 -9.57
C CYS A 61 11.37 -3.30 -9.90
N THR A 62 10.90 -2.14 -9.44
CA THR A 62 11.58 -0.87 -9.70
C THR A 62 12.96 -0.78 -9.04
N VAL A 63 13.22 -1.61 -8.03
CA VAL A 63 14.49 -1.64 -7.29
C VAL A 63 15.47 -2.66 -7.86
N CYS A 64 15.20 -3.96 -7.75
CA CYS A 64 16.14 -4.99 -8.23
C CYS A 64 16.07 -5.25 -9.74
N LYS A 65 15.10 -4.67 -10.45
CA LYS A 65 14.90 -4.86 -11.90
C LYS A 65 14.66 -6.32 -12.33
N THR A 66 14.35 -7.23 -11.39
CA THR A 66 13.98 -8.62 -11.69
C THR A 66 12.47 -8.84 -11.58
N SER A 67 12.01 -9.98 -12.09
CA SER A 67 10.65 -10.46 -11.84
C SER A 67 10.51 -10.88 -10.39
N SER A 68 9.54 -10.32 -9.67
CA SER A 68 9.26 -10.69 -8.29
C SER A 68 8.59 -12.06 -8.22
N SER A 69 8.97 -12.91 -7.26
CA SER A 69 8.24 -14.14 -6.94
C SER A 69 6.82 -13.86 -6.48
N ILE A 70 6.64 -12.76 -5.74
CA ILE A 70 5.34 -12.24 -5.32
C ILE A 70 5.20 -10.84 -5.91
N PRO A 71 4.64 -10.73 -7.13
CA PRO A 71 4.48 -9.46 -7.81
C PRO A 71 3.44 -8.59 -7.09
N THR A 72 3.85 -7.40 -6.67
CA THR A 72 3.01 -6.52 -5.85
C THR A 72 3.01 -5.11 -6.40
N LEU A 73 1.81 -4.51 -6.47
CA LEU A 73 1.57 -3.19 -7.03
C LEU A 73 1.11 -2.23 -5.94
N CYS A 74 1.76 -1.07 -5.82
CA CYS A 74 1.28 0.00 -4.96
C CYS A 74 0.01 0.62 -5.57
N LEU A 75 -1.09 0.58 -4.84
CA LEU A 75 -2.37 1.13 -5.33
C LEU A 75 -2.43 2.67 -5.24
N LEU A 76 -1.51 3.31 -4.52
CA LEU A 76 -1.41 4.77 -4.44
C LEU A 76 -0.70 5.37 -5.68
N CYS A 77 0.42 4.77 -6.10
CA CYS A 77 1.28 5.34 -7.15
C CYS A 77 1.49 4.44 -8.38
N GLY A 78 1.02 3.19 -8.36
CA GLY A 78 1.21 2.23 -9.47
C GLY A 78 2.60 1.61 -9.56
N THR A 79 3.45 1.80 -8.56
CA THR A 79 4.81 1.23 -8.57
C THR A 79 4.78 -0.29 -8.35
N PHE A 80 5.52 -1.03 -9.17
CA PHE A 80 5.70 -2.48 -9.04
C PHE A 80 6.91 -2.82 -8.16
N LEU A 81 6.70 -3.70 -7.18
CA LEU A 81 7.62 -3.98 -6.08
C LEU A 81 7.69 -5.48 -5.83
N CYS A 82 8.78 -5.91 -5.19
CA CYS A 82 8.83 -7.24 -4.61
C CYS A 82 8.20 -7.23 -3.21
N CYS A 83 7.37 -8.23 -2.92
CA CYS A 83 6.86 -8.48 -1.59
C CYS A 83 7.39 -9.82 -1.07
N ASN A 84 7.77 -9.87 0.21
CA ASN A 84 8.21 -11.11 0.88
C ASN A 84 9.25 -11.92 0.08
N SER A 85 10.21 -11.21 -0.50
CA SER A 85 11.33 -11.77 -1.26
C SER A 85 12.64 -11.46 -0.57
N GLU A 86 13.63 -12.34 -0.74
CA GLU A 86 14.98 -12.08 -0.24
C GLU A 86 15.65 -10.88 -0.90
N CYS A 87 15.29 -10.62 -2.16
CA CYS A 87 15.75 -9.46 -2.89
C CYS A 87 15.05 -8.19 -2.37
N CYS A 88 15.78 -7.07 -2.41
CA CYS A 88 15.35 -5.75 -1.92
C CYS A 88 15.12 -5.65 -0.39
N ARG A 89 15.64 -6.60 0.40
CA ARG A 89 15.76 -6.42 1.85
C ARG A 89 16.76 -5.30 2.16
N ARG A 90 16.42 -4.41 3.09
CA ARG A 90 17.33 -3.36 3.57
C ARG A 90 17.39 -3.39 5.09
N GLU A 91 18.59 -3.20 5.60
CA GLU A 91 18.83 -3.01 7.03
C GLU A 91 18.49 -1.57 7.39
N GLY A 92 17.58 -1.39 8.34
CA GLY A 92 17.23 -0.11 8.93
C GLY A 92 17.96 0.11 10.25
N ASP A 93 17.72 1.28 10.84
CA ASP A 93 18.34 1.66 12.10
C ASP A 93 18.01 0.65 13.22
N GLY A 94 19.04 0.22 13.95
CA GLY A 94 18.91 -0.78 15.00
C GLY A 94 18.89 -2.24 14.52
N GLY A 95 19.35 -2.53 13.31
CA GLY A 95 19.53 -3.90 12.78
C GLY A 95 18.23 -4.58 12.34
N GLN A 96 17.13 -3.82 12.21
CA GLN A 96 15.87 -4.37 11.71
C GLN A 96 15.93 -4.48 10.19
N ILE A 97 15.54 -5.64 9.66
CA ILE A 97 15.50 -5.86 8.21
C ILE A 97 14.07 -5.60 7.71
N PHE A 98 13.93 -4.69 6.76
CA PHE A 98 12.65 -4.35 6.14
C PHE A 98 12.66 -4.75 4.67
N GLY A 99 11.50 -5.23 4.19
CA GLY A 99 11.26 -5.48 2.77
C GLY A 99 10.89 -4.21 2.02
N GLU A 100 10.96 -4.27 0.70
CA GLU A 100 10.72 -3.13 -0.19
C GLU A 100 9.30 -2.55 -0.04
N VAL A 101 8.27 -3.36 0.19
CA VAL A 101 6.90 -2.86 0.43
C VAL A 101 6.78 -2.01 1.70
N THR A 102 7.50 -2.37 2.77
CA THR A 102 7.53 -1.60 4.01
C THR A 102 8.24 -0.28 3.82
N GLN A 103 9.39 -0.30 3.13
CA GLN A 103 10.11 0.92 2.82
C GLN A 103 9.31 1.82 1.87
N HIS A 104 8.69 1.26 0.84
CA HIS A 104 7.86 2.00 -0.08
C HIS A 104 6.67 2.64 0.63
N ALA A 105 6.05 1.97 1.61
CA ALA A 105 4.97 2.55 2.41
C ALA A 105 5.43 3.79 3.19
N GLN A 106 6.65 3.79 3.74
CA GLN A 106 7.24 4.95 4.43
C GLN A 106 7.41 6.16 3.49
N VAL A 107 7.75 5.93 2.23
CA VAL A 107 8.03 7.00 1.25
C VAL A 107 6.78 7.45 0.49
N CYS A 108 5.95 6.51 0.02
CA CYS A 108 4.80 6.78 -0.83
C CYS A 108 3.54 7.14 -0.03
N GLY A 109 3.38 6.57 1.16
CA GLY A 109 2.17 6.70 1.98
C GLY A 109 2.45 7.16 3.41
N PHE A 110 3.63 7.74 3.66
CA PHE A 110 4.02 8.28 4.97
C PHE A 110 3.86 7.29 6.13
N GLY A 111 4.12 6.01 5.87
CA GLY A 111 4.01 4.94 6.85
C GLY A 111 2.84 3.98 6.58
N THR A 112 1.81 4.43 5.85
CA THR A 112 0.63 3.62 5.52
C THR A 112 0.39 3.54 4.02
N CYS A 113 0.35 2.34 3.46
CA CYS A 113 0.15 2.14 2.03
C CYS A 113 -0.64 0.86 1.73
N VAL A 114 -1.36 0.90 0.61
CA VAL A 114 -2.14 -0.24 0.12
C VAL A 114 -1.46 -0.86 -1.09
N PHE A 115 -1.38 -2.17 -1.09
CA PHE A 115 -0.73 -2.97 -2.12
C PHE A 115 -1.68 -4.04 -2.65
N LEU A 116 -1.61 -4.30 -3.95
CA LEU A 116 -2.30 -5.41 -4.60
C LEU A 116 -1.29 -6.49 -4.98
N GLN A 117 -1.45 -7.69 -4.44
CA GLN A 117 -0.69 -8.86 -4.84
C GLN A 117 -1.28 -9.47 -6.10
N LEU A 118 -0.51 -9.48 -7.18
CA LEU A 118 -1.02 -9.84 -8.50
C LEU A 118 -1.24 -11.36 -8.67
N SER A 119 -0.62 -12.20 -7.85
CA SER A 119 -0.75 -13.67 -7.97
C SER A 119 -2.10 -14.21 -7.51
N ASN A 120 -2.82 -13.47 -6.67
CA ASN A 120 -4.08 -13.92 -6.06
C ASN A 120 -5.11 -12.81 -5.85
N SER A 121 -4.90 -11.63 -6.45
CA SER A 121 -5.78 -10.44 -6.34
C SER A 121 -5.98 -9.89 -4.92
N LEU A 122 -5.17 -10.33 -3.94
CA LEU A 122 -5.30 -9.89 -2.57
C LEU A 122 -4.77 -8.48 -2.35
N VAL A 123 -5.51 -7.70 -1.60
CA VAL A 123 -5.10 -6.40 -1.08
C VAL A 123 -4.46 -6.57 0.28
N HIS A 124 -3.28 -5.99 0.41
CA HIS A 124 -2.52 -5.88 1.64
C HIS A 124 -2.42 -4.42 2.07
N ILE A 125 -2.62 -4.18 3.36
CA ILE A 125 -2.40 -2.88 3.97
C ILE A 125 -1.12 -2.99 4.79
N VAL A 126 -0.18 -2.10 4.52
CA VAL A 126 1.04 -1.93 5.33
C VAL A 126 0.90 -0.65 6.10
N ALA A 127 1.10 -0.70 7.42
CA ALA A 127 1.11 0.46 8.30
C ALA A 127 2.18 0.26 9.38
N ASP A 128 3.07 1.23 9.58
CA ASP A 128 4.05 1.25 10.68
C ASP A 128 4.89 -0.05 10.83
N GLY A 129 5.25 -0.68 9.71
CA GLY A 129 6.04 -1.92 9.72
C GLY A 129 5.22 -3.19 9.98
N PHE A 130 3.90 -3.07 10.07
CA PHE A 130 2.97 -4.20 10.08
C PHE A 130 2.33 -4.37 8.71
N ILE A 131 1.94 -5.61 8.39
CA ILE A 131 1.16 -5.93 7.21
C ILE A 131 -0.08 -6.73 7.62
N THR A 132 -1.19 -6.46 6.95
CA THR A 132 -2.40 -7.26 7.10
C THR A 132 -3.03 -7.52 5.73
N CYS A 133 -3.74 -8.63 5.62
CA CYS A 133 -4.54 -8.96 4.45
C CYS A 133 -5.94 -8.40 4.65
N TRP A 134 -6.34 -7.50 3.75
CA TRP A 134 -7.69 -6.92 3.78
C TRP A 134 -8.71 -7.81 3.04
N GLY A 135 -8.25 -8.51 1.99
CA GLY A 135 -9.08 -9.35 1.12
C GLY A 135 -8.98 -8.91 -0.35
N SER A 136 -9.85 -9.39 -1.23
CA SER A 136 -9.81 -9.06 -2.66
C SER A 136 -10.74 -7.91 -3.05
N LEU A 137 -10.29 -7.03 -3.95
CA LEU A 137 -11.17 -6.08 -4.65
C LEU A 137 -11.91 -6.72 -5.83
N TYR A 138 -11.40 -7.83 -6.33
CA TYR A 138 -11.92 -8.55 -7.50
C TYR A 138 -12.57 -9.85 -7.06
N LEU A 139 -13.87 -9.99 -7.31
CA LEU A 139 -14.69 -11.12 -6.90
C LEU A 139 -15.12 -11.92 -8.13
N ASP A 140 -15.45 -13.18 -7.94
CA ASP A 140 -16.00 -14.00 -9.01
C ASP A 140 -17.46 -13.61 -9.35
N GLY A 141 -18.08 -14.34 -10.28
CA GLY A 141 -19.48 -14.12 -10.68
C GLY A 141 -20.52 -14.34 -9.57
N HIS A 142 -20.12 -14.92 -8.43
CA HIS A 142 -20.97 -15.13 -7.27
C HIS A 142 -20.71 -14.11 -6.15
N GLY A 143 -19.71 -13.23 -6.30
CA GLY A 143 -19.33 -12.26 -5.28
C GLY A 143 -18.38 -12.82 -4.22
N GLU A 144 -17.72 -13.94 -4.50
CA GLU A 144 -16.78 -14.58 -3.57
C GLU A 144 -15.32 -14.26 -3.92
N GLU A 145 -14.44 -14.38 -2.93
CA GLU A 145 -12.99 -14.27 -3.14
C GLU A 145 -12.44 -15.56 -3.77
N GLU A 146 -11.69 -15.44 -4.86
CA GLU A 146 -11.12 -16.58 -5.59
C GLU A 146 -9.62 -16.34 -5.83
N TYR A 147 -8.78 -17.04 -5.07
CA TYR A 147 -7.33 -16.80 -5.05
C TYR A 147 -6.55 -17.50 -6.16
N ASN A 148 -7.13 -18.55 -6.74
CA ASN A 148 -6.48 -19.33 -7.81
C ASN A 148 -6.62 -18.68 -9.18
N LEU A 149 -7.38 -17.58 -9.28
CA LEU A 149 -7.63 -16.83 -10.51
C LEU A 149 -8.22 -17.70 -11.65
N SER A 150 -8.87 -18.80 -11.28
CA SER A 150 -9.38 -19.82 -12.20
C SER A 150 -10.61 -19.35 -13.00
N ARG A 151 -11.33 -18.36 -12.45
CA ARG A 151 -12.55 -17.77 -13.01
C ARG A 151 -12.33 -16.29 -13.30
N PRO A 152 -13.05 -15.69 -14.26
CA PRO A 152 -13.07 -14.24 -14.46
C PRO A 152 -13.44 -13.53 -13.15
N LEU A 153 -12.61 -12.58 -12.72
CA LEU A 153 -12.89 -11.78 -11.54
C LEU A 153 -13.22 -10.35 -11.94
N HIS A 154 -14.18 -9.76 -11.25
CA HIS A 154 -14.73 -8.45 -11.51
C HIS A 154 -14.55 -7.54 -10.31
N ILE A 155 -14.24 -6.27 -10.56
CA ILE A 155 -14.12 -5.31 -9.47
C ILE A 155 -15.45 -5.14 -8.75
N SER A 156 -15.43 -5.22 -7.42
CA SER A 156 -16.56 -4.88 -6.58
C SER A 156 -16.48 -3.41 -6.18
N GLU A 157 -17.36 -2.59 -6.72
CA GLU A 157 -17.45 -1.16 -6.37
C GLU A 157 -17.71 -0.96 -4.87
N VAL A 158 -18.52 -1.84 -4.27
CA VAL A 158 -18.81 -1.80 -2.82
C VAL A 158 -17.52 -1.99 -2.02
N ARG A 159 -16.71 -2.99 -2.36
CA ARG A 159 -15.43 -3.25 -1.69
C ARG A 159 -14.40 -2.14 -1.94
N LEU A 160 -14.39 -1.59 -3.15
CA LEU A 160 -13.56 -0.44 -3.50
C LEU A 160 -13.89 0.77 -2.61
N GLN A 161 -15.18 1.09 -2.48
CA GLN A 161 -15.66 2.19 -1.63
C GLN A 161 -15.32 1.94 -0.15
N GLN A 162 -15.49 0.71 0.34
CA GLN A 162 -15.11 0.33 1.71
C GLN A 162 -13.62 0.53 1.96
N LEU A 163 -12.75 0.07 1.06
CA LEU A 163 -11.31 0.25 1.17
C LEU A 163 -10.92 1.73 1.12
N MET A 164 -11.55 2.51 0.23
CA MET A 164 -11.33 3.96 0.13
C MET A 164 -11.82 4.71 1.37
N GLN A 165 -12.90 4.25 2.00
CA GLN A 165 -13.40 4.82 3.26
C GLN A 165 -12.43 4.50 4.39
N LEU A 166 -12.03 3.24 4.54
CA LEU A 166 -11.06 2.80 5.55
C LEU A 166 -9.74 3.58 5.40
N MET A 167 -9.25 3.79 4.18
CA MET A 167 -8.04 4.57 3.95
C MET A 167 -8.16 6.06 4.29
N ARG A 168 -9.37 6.64 4.23
CA ARG A 168 -9.62 8.00 4.72
C ARG A 168 -9.69 8.02 6.25
N GLU A 169 -10.28 6.98 6.84
CA GLU A 169 -10.48 6.84 8.28
C GLU A 169 -9.23 6.44 9.04
N VAL A 170 -8.28 5.72 8.43
CA VAL A 170 -6.97 5.34 9.00
C VAL A 170 -6.09 6.56 9.39
N SER A 171 -6.62 7.78 9.23
CA SER A 171 -6.21 8.95 10.02
C SER A 171 -6.39 8.76 11.53
N PHE A 172 -7.26 7.86 12.01
CA PHE A 172 -7.49 7.53 13.41
C PHE A 172 -7.99 6.07 13.56
N ASP A 173 -7.31 5.31 14.43
CA ASP A 173 -7.62 3.97 14.93
C ASP A 173 -7.22 2.72 14.11
N PHE A 174 -6.33 1.96 14.75
CA PHE A 174 -6.03 0.55 14.50
C PHE A 174 -7.29 -0.30 14.70
N GLU A 175 -8.11 -0.38 13.67
CA GLU A 175 -9.42 -1.04 13.73
C GLU A 175 -9.30 -2.53 14.12
N SER A 176 -10.10 -2.93 15.12
CA SER A 176 -10.03 -4.19 15.88
C SER A 176 -10.34 -5.47 15.09
N ARG A 177 -10.74 -5.35 13.82
CA ARG A 177 -11.07 -6.48 12.93
C ARG A 177 -9.88 -6.99 12.13
N LEU A 178 -8.86 -6.16 11.93
CA LEU A 178 -7.68 -6.53 11.16
C LEU A 178 -6.69 -7.27 12.06
N LYS A 179 -6.37 -8.51 11.72
CA LYS A 179 -5.30 -9.25 12.39
C LYS A 179 -3.97 -8.77 11.84
N TRP A 180 -3.39 -7.78 12.50
CA TRP A 180 -2.06 -7.26 12.18
C TRP A 180 -1.01 -8.32 12.45
N LYS A 181 -0.12 -8.52 11.49
CA LYS A 181 1.08 -9.33 11.69
C LYS A 181 2.27 -8.41 11.59
N LYS A 182 3.19 -8.54 12.56
CA LYS A 182 4.52 -7.93 12.41
C LYS A 182 5.12 -8.51 11.14
N VAL A 183 5.71 -7.66 10.30
CA VAL A 183 6.46 -8.13 9.15
C VAL A 183 7.71 -8.82 9.71
N ILE A 184 7.64 -10.14 9.86
CA ILE A 184 8.75 -10.99 10.25
C ILE A 184 9.09 -11.79 9.01
N MET A 185 10.05 -11.31 8.24
CA MET A 185 10.65 -12.13 7.19
C MET A 185 11.83 -12.86 7.81
N VAL A 186 11.72 -14.18 7.94
CA VAL A 186 12.87 -15.08 8.08
C VAL A 186 13.53 -15.21 6.71
#